data_AF-A0AAD2VQ95-F1
#
_entry.id   AF-A0AAD2VQ95-F1
#
_cell.length_a   1.000
_cell.length_b   1.000
_cell.length_c   1.000
_cell.angle_alpha   90.00
_cell.angle_beta   90.00
_cell.angle_gamma   90.00
#
_symmetry.space_group_name_H-M   'P 1'
#
loop_
_entity.id
_entity.type
_entity.pdbx_description
1 polymer ?
#
loop_
_entity_poly.entity_id
_entity_poly.type
_entity_poly.pdbx_seq_one_letter_code
_entity_poly.pdbx_strand_id
1 'polypeptide(L)' 'MGLHNAVTLITHELSDRRIQMLREGVIDAILDQNPQLEVRRVMDILSDHFKRDKIQIPIDGFTRFDIYIRENCPQY' A
#
# COMPACT_ATOMS: atom_id res chain seq x y z
N MET A 1 -27.73 8.60 -11.37
CA MET A 1 -27.71 8.71 -9.89
C MET A 1 -26.93 7.50 -9.36
N GLY A 2 -25.84 7.73 -8.63
CA GLY A 2 -24.92 6.67 -8.18
C GLY A 2 -25.10 6.31 -6.70
N LEU A 3 -24.69 5.12 -6.29
CA LEU A 3 -24.85 4.51 -4.95
C LEU A 3 -23.85 5.04 -3.89
N HIS A 4 -23.31 6.25 -4.07
CA HIS A 4 -22.22 6.84 -3.27
C HIS A 4 -22.45 6.86 -1.74
N ASN A 5 -23.69 6.87 -1.26
CA ASN A 5 -24.01 6.81 0.17
C ASN A 5 -24.61 5.47 0.62
N ALA A 6 -24.72 4.50 -0.28
CA ALA A 6 -25.25 3.16 0.00
C ALA A 6 -24.17 2.07 -0.06
N VAL A 7 -22.99 2.39 -0.59
CA VAL A 7 -21.88 1.46 -0.78
C VAL A 7 -20.60 2.11 -0.25
N THR A 8 -19.89 1.39 0.60
CA THR A 8 -18.52 1.73 0.98
C THR A 8 -17.54 1.10 -0.02
N LEU A 9 -16.73 1.93 -0.68
CA LEU A 9 -15.74 1.49 -1.66
C LEU A 9 -14.32 1.55 -1.08
N ILE A 10 -13.71 0.38 -0.94
CA ILE A 10 -12.31 0.22 -0.51
C ILE A 10 -11.51 -0.29 -1.70
N THR A 11 -10.36 0.32 -1.98
CA THR A 11 -9.47 -0.06 -3.09
C THR A 11 -8.05 -0.29 -2.60
N HIS A 12 -7.18 -0.79 -3.48
CA HIS A 12 -5.75 -0.96 -3.20
C HIS A 12 -4.91 -0.16 -4.20
N GLU A 13 -3.66 0.07 -3.81
CA GLU A 13 -2.61 0.84 -4.51
C GLU A 13 -2.92 2.34 -4.66
N LEU A 14 -2.00 3.16 -4.20
CA LEU A 14 -2.08 4.60 -4.31
C LEU A 14 -1.77 5.08 -5.74
N SER A 15 -2.58 6.01 -6.26
CA SER A 15 -2.32 6.71 -7.52
C SER A 15 -2.99 8.08 -7.50
N ASP A 16 -2.51 9.02 -8.30
CA ASP A 16 -3.05 10.40 -8.36
C ASP A 16 -4.56 10.40 -8.61
N ARG A 17 -5.03 9.52 -9.49
CA ARG A 17 -6.45 9.37 -9.79
C ARG A 17 -7.25 8.88 -8.58
N ARG A 18 -6.74 7.88 -7.84
CA ARG A 18 -7.42 7.35 -6.65
C ARG A 18 -7.37 8.35 -5.49
N ILE A 19 -6.29 9.12 -5.36
CA ILE A 19 -6.19 10.24 -4.41
C ILE A 19 -7.30 11.25 -4.71
N GLN A 20 -7.49 11.64 -5.96
CA GLN A 20 -8.58 12.53 -6.35
C GLN A 20 -9.96 11.93 -6.02
N MET A 21 -10.18 10.67 -6.36
CA MET A 21 -11.44 9.97 -6.05
C MET A 21 -11.72 9.84 -4.54
N LEU A 22 -10.67 9.65 -3.72
CA LEU A 22 -10.76 9.63 -2.26
C LEU A 22 -11.16 11.01 -1.73
N ARG A 23 -10.55 12.08 -2.24
CA ARG A 23 -10.91 13.48 -1.88
C ARG A 23 -12.34 13.83 -2.29
N GLU A 24 -12.79 13.36 -3.45
CA GLU A 24 -14.16 13.56 -3.96
C GLU A 24 -15.20 12.70 -3.23
N GLY A 25 -14.78 11.75 -2.38
CA GLY A 25 -15.68 10.84 -1.64
C GLY A 25 -16.27 9.73 -2.51
N VAL A 26 -15.66 9.43 -3.66
CA VAL A 26 -16.00 8.27 -4.50
C VAL A 26 -15.39 6.98 -3.95
N ILE A 27 -14.20 7.09 -3.35
CA ILE A 27 -13.51 6.02 -2.60
C ILE A 27 -13.51 6.40 -1.12
N ASP A 28 -13.75 5.44 -0.24
CA ASP A 28 -13.74 5.65 1.22
C ASP A 28 -12.39 5.34 1.86
N ALA A 29 -11.67 4.36 1.30
CA ALA A 29 -10.32 4.02 1.75
C ALA A 29 -9.45 3.42 0.63
N ILE A 30 -8.14 3.66 0.70
CA ILE A 30 -7.12 3.04 -0.14
C ILE A 30 -6.14 2.29 0.76
N LEU A 31 -5.89 1.03 0.44
CA LEU A 31 -4.87 0.18 1.07
C LEU A 31 -3.64 0.14 0.17
N ASP A 32 -2.55 0.81 0.56
CA ASP A 32 -1.31 0.80 -0.21
C ASP A 32 -0.31 -0.20 0.34
N GLN A 33 0.06 -1.19 -0.46
CA GLN A 33 0.93 -2.29 -0.03
C GLN A 33 2.42 -1.91 0.01
N ASN A 34 2.77 -0.68 -0.36
CA ASN A 34 4.14 -0.23 -0.52
C ASN A 34 4.96 -1.21 -1.39
N PRO A 35 4.71 -1.25 -2.71
CA PRO A 35 5.35 -2.21 -3.61
C PRO A 35 6.88 -2.12 -3.61
N GLN A 36 7.43 -0.94 -3.28
CA GLN A 36 8.88 -0.75 -3.16
C GLN A 36 9.47 -1.53 -1.98
N LEU A 37 8.74 -1.60 -0.85
CA LEU A 37 9.16 -2.40 0.30
C LEU A 37 9.09 -3.90 -0.01
N GLU A 38 8.09 -4.35 -0.76
CA GLU A 38 8.00 -5.75 -1.21
C GLU A 38 9.19 -6.13 -2.10
N VAL A 39 9.51 -5.30 -3.10
CA VAL A 39 10.67 -5.53 -3.97
C VAL A 39 11.97 -5.59 -3.16
N ARG A 40 12.16 -4.65 -2.23
CA ARG A 40 13.35 -4.65 -1.36
C ARG A 40 13.45 -5.93 -0.55
N ARG A 41 12.34 -6.38 0.06
CA ARG A 41 12.30 -7.64 0.83
C ARG A 41 12.64 -8.86 -0.06
N VAL A 42 12.15 -8.90 -1.29
CA VAL A 42 12.53 -9.97 -2.24
C VAL A 42 14.04 -9.95 -2.51
N MET A 43 14.63 -8.78 -2.71
CA MET A 43 16.08 -8.65 -2.94
C MET A 43 16.91 -9.06 -1.72
N ASP A 44 16.41 -8.75 -0.52
CA ASP A 44 17.01 -9.16 0.76
C ASP A 44 16.99 -10.69 0.92
N ILE A 45 15.84 -11.33 0.64
CA ILE A 45 15.68 -12.80 0.68
C ILE A 45 16.64 -13.48 -0.32
N LEU A 46 16.73 -12.95 -1.55
CA LEU A 46 17.64 -13.48 -2.56
C LEU A 46 19.10 -13.32 -2.12
N SER A 47 19.47 -12.17 -1.55
CA SER A 47 20.82 -11.91 -1.06
C SER A 47 21.23 -12.85 0.07
N ASP A 48 20.33 -13.13 1.01
CA ASP A 48 20.52 -14.12 2.08
C ASP A 48 20.68 -15.54 1.52
N HIS A 49 19.80 -15.95 0.59
CA HIS A 49 19.88 -17.27 -0.06
C HIS A 49 21.24 -17.50 -0.74
N PHE A 50 21.77 -16.48 -1.42
CA PHE A 50 23.08 -16.54 -2.07
C PHE A 50 24.25 -16.23 -1.13
N LYS A 51 24.01 -16.09 0.18
CA LYS A 51 25.01 -15.76 1.22
C LYS A 51 25.83 -14.51 0.90
N ARG A 52 25.21 -13.55 0.21
CA ARG A 52 25.83 -12.26 -0.14
C ARG A 52 25.84 -11.29 1.03
N ASP A 53 24.98 -11.50 2.04
CA ASP A 53 24.95 -10.74 3.28
C ASP A 53 25.14 -11.63 4.52
N LYS A 54 25.75 -11.05 5.56
CA LYS A 54 25.93 -11.69 6.88
C LYS A 54 24.80 -11.35 7.87
N ILE A 55 23.87 -10.47 7.47
CA ILE A 55 22.78 -10.00 8.30
C ILE A 55 21.57 -10.89 8.04
N GLN A 56 21.22 -11.73 9.02
CA GLN A 56 19.97 -12.47 9.00
C GLN A 56 18.83 -11.48 9.20
N ILE A 57 18.10 -11.19 8.14
CA ILE A 57 16.88 -10.39 8.20
C ILE A 57 15.78 -11.34 8.69
N PRO A 58 15.09 -11.03 9.81
CA PRO A 58 13.93 -11.80 10.22
C PRO A 58 12.92 -11.80 9.07
N ILE A 59 12.62 -12.97 8.52
CA ILE A 59 11.59 -13.12 7.50
C ILE A 59 10.25 -13.13 8.23
N ASP A 60 9.82 -11.98 8.76
CA ASP A 60 8.42 -11.82 9.13
C ASP A 60 7.62 -11.72 7.82
N GLY A 61 6.77 -12.71 7.56
CA GLY A 61 6.02 -12.81 6.29
C GLY A 61 4.96 -11.73 6.07
N PHE A 62 4.98 -10.65 6.84
CA PHE A 62 4.00 -9.57 6.80
C PHE A 62 4.64 -8.29 6.28
N THR A 63 4.25 -7.84 5.09
CA THR A 63 4.62 -6.50 4.59
C THR A 63 3.61 -5.51 5.17
N ARG A 64 4.09 -4.46 5.84
CA ARG A 64 3.21 -3.40 6.32
C ARG A 64 2.56 -2.70 5.13
N PHE A 65 1.26 -2.46 5.22
CA PHE A 65 0.53 -1.62 4.29
C PHE A 65 0.09 -0.33 4.98
N ASP A 66 -0.04 0.71 4.18
CA ASP A 66 -0.55 2.01 4.62
C ASP A 66 -2.05 2.11 4.30
N ILE A 67 -2.79 2.80 5.17
CA ILE A 67 -4.22 3.05 4.97
C ILE A 67 -4.42 4.54 4.75
N TYR A 68 -5.03 4.90 3.63
CA TYR A 68 -5.42 6.27 3.33
C TYR A 68 -6.94 6.41 3.36
N ILE A 69 -7.38 7.35 4.18
CA ILE A 69 -8.74 7.85 4.33
C ILE A 69 -8.72 9.36 4.05
N ARG A 70 -9.89 10.01 4.00
CA ARG A 70 -9.95 11.45 3.70
C ARG A 70 -9.14 12.31 4.68
N GLU A 71 -9.09 11.89 5.93
CA GLU A 71 -8.45 12.57 7.05
C GLU A 71 -6.92 12.56 6.97
N ASN A 72 -6.31 11.58 6.29
CA ASN A 72 -4.85 11.45 6.13
C ASN A 72 -4.43 11.35 4.65
N CYS A 73 -5.29 11.80 3.74
CA CYS A 73 -5.06 11.74 2.31
C CYS A 73 -3.79 12.53 1.94
N PRO A 74 -2.84 11.95 1.15
CA PRO A 74 -1.60 12.63 0.79
C PRO A 74 -1.85 13.93 0.05
N GLN A 75 -0.96 14.92 0.20
CA GLN A 75 -1.14 16.28 -0.34
C GLN A 75 -0.26 16.63 -1.55
N TYR A 76 0.58 15.71 -2.00
CA TYR A 76 1.48 15.93 -3.13
C TYR A 76 0.74 15.92 -4.48
#